data_AF-A0A3Q7IH25-F1
#
_entry.id   AF-A0A3Q7IH25-F1
#
_cell.length_a   1.000
_cell.length_b   1.000
_cell.length_c   1.000
_cell.angle_alpha   90.00
_cell.angle_beta   90.00
_cell.angle_gamma   90.00
#
_symmetry.space_group_name_H-M   'P 1'
#
loop_
_entity.id
_entity.type
_entity.pdbx_description
1 polymer ?
#
loop_
_entity_poly.entity_id
_entity_poly.type
_entity_poly.pdbx_seq_one_letter_code
_entity_poly.pdbx_strand_id
1 'polypeptide(L)'
;MEQKTGILNRLPKRDIAMLNRQLSRFQTYLGGIKYMTGVPDIVIIVDHPTICLIDTNFDPYLADISIPVNDEAISSIRLILNKLVFAIYKDRYSYIRNP
;
A
#
# COMPACT_ATOMS: atom_id res chain seq x y z
N MET A 1 13.18 -19.89 0.69
CA MET A 1 13.81 -18.64 1.16
C MET A 1 15.07 -18.87 2.03
N GLU A 2 15.50 -20.12 2.25
CA GLU A 2 16.60 -20.44 3.18
C GLU A 2 18.03 -20.19 2.63
N GLN A 3 18.21 -20.05 1.31
CA GLN A 3 19.57 -19.93 0.74
C GLN A 3 20.24 -18.57 0.98
N LYS A 4 19.49 -17.50 1.32
CA LYS A 4 20.07 -16.14 1.49
C LYS A 4 20.84 -15.97 2.80
N THR A 5 20.48 -16.71 3.84
CA THR A 5 21.06 -16.59 5.19
C THR A 5 22.50 -17.11 5.26
N GLY A 6 22.86 -18.07 4.39
CA GLY A 6 24.19 -18.70 4.39
C GLY A 6 25.34 -17.78 3.97
N ILE A 7 25.08 -16.82 3.07
CA ILE A 7 26.09 -15.83 2.63
C ILE A 7 26.26 -14.74 3.69
N LEU A 8 25.16 -14.32 4.33
CA LEU A 8 25.14 -13.32 5.39
C LEU A 8 25.99 -13.74 6.60
N ASN A 9 26.00 -15.01 6.97
CA ASN A 9 26.77 -15.52 8.11
C ASN A 9 28.30 -15.56 7.89
N ARG A 10 28.76 -15.36 6.65
CA ARG A 10 30.20 -15.29 6.31
C ARG A 10 30.75 -13.86 6.31
N LEU A 11 29.90 -12.85 6.48
CA LEU A 11 30.30 -11.45 6.45
C LEU A 11 30.70 -10.94 7.84
N PRO A 12 31.59 -9.93 7.91
CA PRO A 12 31.87 -9.21 9.15
C PRO A 12 30.61 -8.64 9.79
N LYS A 13 30.53 -8.65 11.14
CA LYS A 13 29.36 -8.13 11.90
C LYS A 13 28.97 -6.69 11.50
N ARG A 14 29.95 -5.86 11.12
CA ARG A 14 29.74 -4.49 10.63
C ARG A 14 28.97 -4.45 9.32
N ASP A 15 29.33 -5.31 8.38
CA ASP A 15 28.72 -5.36 7.04
C ASP A 15 27.30 -5.92 7.13
N ILE A 16 27.08 -6.94 7.97
CA ILE A 16 25.75 -7.45 8.28
C ILE A 16 24.85 -6.34 8.85
N ALA A 17 25.37 -5.54 9.79
CA ALA A 17 24.61 -4.43 10.38
C ALA A 17 24.27 -3.34 9.36
N MET A 18 25.20 -3.01 8.46
CA MET A 18 24.92 -2.08 7.35
C MET A 18 23.87 -2.62 6.38
N LEU A 19 23.99 -3.89 5.99
CA LEU A 19 23.04 -4.51 5.06
C LEU A 19 21.63 -4.60 5.65
N ASN A 20 21.51 -4.92 6.94
CA ASN A 20 20.23 -4.94 7.64
C ASN A 20 19.58 -3.55 7.71
N ARG A 21 20.38 -2.49 7.92
CA ARG A 21 19.88 -1.10 7.85
C ARG A 21 19.37 -0.75 6.45
N GLN A 22 20.09 -1.15 5.41
CA GLN A 22 19.67 -0.93 4.03
C GLN A 22 18.39 -1.72 3.70
N LEU A 23 18.33 -2.99 4.10
CA LEU A 23 17.14 -3.82 3.94
C LEU A 23 15.92 -3.24 4.65
N SER A 24 16.08 -2.78 5.89
CA SER A 24 15.01 -2.12 6.64
C SER A 24 14.50 -0.88 5.91
N ARG A 25 15.40 -0.03 5.39
CA ARG A 25 15.01 1.12 4.57
C ARG A 25 14.23 0.69 3.33
N PHE A 26 14.72 -0.30 2.59
CA PHE A 26 14.01 -0.78 1.40
C PHE A 26 12.66 -1.41 1.74
N GLN A 27 12.52 -2.10 2.86
CA GLN A 27 11.24 -2.64 3.31
C GLN A 27 10.24 -1.52 3.66
N THR A 28 10.70 -0.45 4.32
CA THR A 28 9.85 0.71 4.64
C THR A 28 9.33 1.41 3.39
N TYR A 29 10.18 1.64 2.39
CA TYR A 29 9.79 2.43 1.19
C TYR A 29 9.20 1.58 0.07
N LEU A 30 9.71 0.38 -0.17
CA LEU A 30 9.39 -0.44 -1.34
C LEU A 30 8.62 -1.72 -0.99
N GLY A 31 8.42 -2.01 0.30
CA GLY A 31 7.73 -3.21 0.74
C GLY A 31 6.29 -3.32 0.22
N GLY A 32 5.58 -2.19 0.15
CA GLY A 32 4.20 -2.13 -0.33
C GLY A 32 4.03 -2.44 -1.82
N ILE A 33 5.04 -2.15 -2.64
CA ILE A 33 5.00 -2.36 -4.10
C ILE A 33 5.79 -3.60 -4.56
N LYS A 34 6.33 -4.38 -3.63
CA LYS A 34 7.20 -5.54 -3.91
C LYS A 34 6.59 -6.57 -4.87
N TYR A 35 5.27 -6.72 -4.85
CA TYR A 35 4.55 -7.71 -5.66
C TYR A 35 3.98 -7.14 -6.96
N MET A 36 4.23 -5.86 -7.25
CA MET A 36 3.74 -5.22 -8.48
C MET A 36 4.65 -5.59 -9.65
N THR A 37 4.07 -6.11 -10.72
CA THR A 37 4.78 -6.45 -11.97
C THR A 37 4.68 -5.35 -13.03
N GLY A 38 3.83 -4.35 -12.81
CA GLY A 38 3.60 -3.22 -13.72
C GLY A 38 3.08 -2.00 -12.97
N VAL A 39 2.92 -0.90 -13.70
CA VAL A 39 2.34 0.35 -13.17
C VAL A 39 0.84 0.12 -12.95
N PRO A 40 0.25 0.57 -11.83
CA PRO A 40 -1.16 0.41 -11.58
C PRO A 40 -1.98 1.40 -12.44
N ASP A 41 -3.11 0.94 -12.99
CA ASP A 41 -4.03 1.81 -13.72
C ASP A 41 -4.87 2.70 -12.79
N ILE A 42 -5.07 2.27 -11.54
CA ILE A 42 -5.84 2.99 -10.51
C ILE A 42 -5.02 3.04 -9.23
N VAL A 43 -4.87 4.24 -8.68
CA VAL A 43 -4.22 4.49 -7.39
C VAL A 43 -5.24 5.05 -6.42
N ILE A 44 -5.35 4.42 -5.25
CA ILE A 44 -6.14 4.95 -4.12
C ILE A 44 -5.15 5.67 -3.21
N ILE A 45 -5.34 6.97 -3.04
CA ILE A 45 -4.48 7.81 -2.20
C ILE A 45 -5.34 8.36 -1.07
N VAL A 46 -4.94 8.07 0.16
CA VAL A 46 -5.51 8.75 1.32
C VAL A 46 -4.79 10.10 1.40
N ASP A 47 -5.54 11.20 1.44
CA ASP A 47 -5.04 12.58 1.61
C ASP A 47 -4.45 13.28 0.35
N HIS A 48 -4.59 12.77 -0.88
CA HIS A 48 -4.06 13.40 -2.13
C HIS A 48 -4.81 12.97 -3.43
N PRO A 49 -4.60 13.63 -4.60
CA PRO A 49 -5.61 13.72 -5.67
C PRO A 49 -5.58 12.56 -6.68
N THR A 50 -6.47 11.57 -6.51
CA THR A 50 -6.98 10.71 -7.62
C THR A 50 -8.31 10.08 -7.19
N ILE A 51 -8.30 9.33 -6.09
CA ILE A 51 -9.49 8.94 -5.32
C ILE A 51 -9.22 9.39 -3.89
N CYS A 52 -9.80 10.52 -3.49
CA CYS A 52 -9.49 11.14 -2.20
C CYS A 52 -10.63 10.90 -1.20
N LEU A 53 -10.26 10.55 0.05
CA LEU A 53 -11.15 10.67 1.20
C LEU A 53 -11.10 12.14 1.62
N ILE A 54 -12.18 12.87 1.36
CA ILE A 54 -12.26 14.31 1.53
C ILE A 54 -13.03 14.61 2.80
N ASP A 55 -12.41 15.37 3.71
CA ASP A 55 -13.10 16.00 4.84
C ASP A 55 -13.37 17.49 4.55
N THR A 56 -14.07 18.18 5.46
CA THR A 56 -14.44 19.59 5.38
C THR A 56 -13.30 20.56 5.04
N ASN A 57 -12.04 20.15 5.18
CA ASN A 57 -10.86 20.98 4.95
C ASN A 57 -10.20 20.80 3.56
N PHE A 58 -10.69 19.90 2.70
CA PHE A 58 -10.05 19.58 1.41
C PHE A 58 -10.92 19.98 0.21
N ASP A 59 -10.30 20.55 -0.83
CA ASP A 59 -10.99 21.02 -2.03
C ASP A 59 -11.40 19.83 -2.94
N PRO A 60 -12.71 19.57 -3.14
CA PRO A 60 -13.20 18.45 -3.94
C PRO A 60 -12.89 18.57 -5.44
N TYR A 61 -12.52 19.76 -5.93
CA TYR A 61 -12.16 19.95 -7.34
C TYR A 61 -10.76 19.44 -7.68
N LEU A 62 -9.96 19.05 -6.68
CA LEU A 62 -8.63 18.49 -6.88
C LEU A 62 -8.63 16.98 -7.11
N ALA A 63 -9.74 16.25 -6.89
CA ALA A 63 -9.81 14.80 -7.04
C ALA A 63 -10.77 14.38 -8.16
N ASP A 64 -10.40 13.36 -8.95
CA ASP A 64 -11.28 12.80 -9.98
C ASP A 64 -12.51 12.12 -9.37
N ILE A 65 -12.32 11.44 -8.23
CA ILE A 65 -13.39 10.83 -7.44
C ILE A 65 -13.23 11.25 -5.97
N SER A 66 -14.23 11.96 -5.47
CA SER A 66 -14.30 12.45 -4.10
C SER A 66 -15.20 11.56 -3.24
N ILE A 67 -14.67 10.97 -2.16
CA ILE A 67 -15.49 10.26 -1.17
C ILE A 67 -15.51 11.13 0.09
N PRO A 68 -16.68 11.63 0.54
CA PRO A 68 -16.77 12.42 1.76
C PRO A 68 -16.59 11.54 3.01
N VAL A 69 -15.65 11.88 3.88
CA VAL A 69 -15.21 11.07 5.03
C VAL A 69 -14.76 11.96 6.18
N ASN A 70 -15.05 11.53 7.42
CA ASN A 70 -14.34 12.05 8.59
C ASN A 70 -12.95 11.40 8.66
N ASP A 71 -11.90 12.15 8.31
CA ASP A 71 -10.49 11.73 8.30
C ASP A 71 -9.82 11.78 9.68
N GLU A 72 -10.35 12.55 10.63
CA GLU A 72 -9.86 12.60 12.01
C GLU A 72 -10.07 11.27 12.77
N ALA A 73 -11.03 10.46 12.32
CA ALA A 73 -11.37 9.20 12.97
C ALA A 73 -10.73 7.98 12.27
N ILE A 74 -9.79 7.32 12.97
CA ILE A 74 -9.18 6.04 12.53
C ILE A 74 -10.26 4.98 12.21
N SER A 75 -11.35 4.96 12.98
CA SER A 75 -12.49 4.04 12.76
C SER A 75 -13.20 4.29 11.43
N SER A 76 -13.35 5.56 11.04
CA SER A 76 -13.97 5.99 9.78
C SER A 76 -13.10 5.59 8.58
N ILE A 77 -11.80 5.93 8.62
CA ILE A 77 -10.84 5.52 7.58
C ILE A 77 -10.82 4.00 7.43
N ARG A 78 -10.72 3.27 8.55
CA ARG A 78 -10.67 1.81 8.54
C ARG A 78 -11.95 1.19 7.98
N LEU A 79 -13.12 1.76 8.28
CA LEU A 79 -14.39 1.28 7.74
C LEU A 79 -14.41 1.38 6.21
N ILE A 80 -14.01 2.52 5.67
CA ILE A 80 -14.09 2.80 4.24
C ILE A 80 -13.07 1.97 3.47
N LEU A 81 -11.82 1.92 3.95
CA LEU A 81 -10.80 1.07 3.36
C LEU A 81 -11.23 -0.41 3.36
N ASN A 82 -11.78 -0.92 4.46
CA ASN A 82 -12.26 -2.30 4.51
C ASN A 82 -13.39 -2.56 3.51
N LYS A 83 -14.29 -1.59 3.31
CA LYS A 83 -15.39 -1.72 2.36
C LYS A 83 -14.90 -1.73 0.92
N LEU A 84 -13.92 -0.87 0.59
CA LEU A 84 -13.26 -0.84 -0.71
C LEU A 84 -12.53 -2.15 -1.00
N VAL A 85 -11.71 -2.62 -0.05
CA VAL A 85 -10.99 -3.90 -0.16
C VAL A 85 -11.97 -5.06 -0.36
N PHE A 86 -13.09 -5.07 0.38
CA PHE A 86 -14.12 -6.09 0.22
C PHE A 86 -14.76 -6.07 -1.18
N ALA A 87 -15.05 -4.88 -1.71
CA ALA A 87 -15.61 -4.74 -3.06
C ALA A 87 -14.63 -5.26 -4.13
N ILE A 88 -13.37 -4.85 -4.06
CA ILE A 88 -12.30 -5.31 -4.97
C ILE A 88 -12.14 -6.84 -4.89
N TYR A 89 -12.15 -7.39 -3.68
CA TYR A 89 -12.00 -8.84 -3.48
C TYR A 89 -13.17 -9.63 -4.08
N LYS A 90 -14.41 -9.16 -3.86
CA LYS A 90 -15.62 -9.78 -4.40
C LYS A 90 -15.64 -9.74 -5.93
N ASP A 91 -15.24 -8.61 -6.52
CA ASP A 91 -15.18 -8.45 -7.97
C ASP A 91 -14.10 -9.33 -8.60
N ARG A 92 -12.88 -9.32 -8.04
CA ARG A 92 -11.80 -10.23 -8.45
C ARG A 92 -12.23 -11.70 -8.42
N TYR A 93 -12.96 -12.10 -7.38
CA TYR A 93 -13.48 -13.47 -7.27
C TYR A 93 -14.54 -13.80 -8.34
N SER A 94 -15.30 -12.81 -8.78
CA SER A 94 -16.28 -12.97 -9.87
C SER A 94 -15.59 -13.02 -11.23
N TYR A 95 -14.61 -12.14 -11.48
CA TYR A 95 -13.79 -12.14 -12.70
C TYR A 95 -13.03 -13.46 -12.91
N ILE A 96 -12.43 -14.02 -11.85
CA ILE A 96 -11.72 -15.31 -11.95
C ILE A 96 -12.69 -16.47 -12.28
N ARG A 97 -13.98 -16.37 -11.91
CA ARG A 97 -14.97 -17.42 -12.19
C ARG A 97 -15.71 -17.26 -13.51
N ASN A 98 -15.78 -16.06 -14.06
CA ASN A 98 -16.35 -15.76 -15.38
C ASN A 98 -15.37 -14.85 -16.15
N PRO A 99 -14.34 -15.42 -16.80
CA PRO A 99 -13.45 -14.67 -17.66
C PRO A 99 -14.13 -14.20 -18.95
#